data_AF-A0A374AG48-F1
#
_entry.id   AF-A0A374AG48-F1
#
_cell.length_a   1.000
_cell.length_b   1.000
_cell.length_c   1.000
_cell.angle_alpha   90.00
_cell.angle_beta   90.00
_cell.angle_gamma   90.00
#
_symmetry.space_group_name_H-M   'P 1'
#
loop_
_entity.id
_entity.type
_entity.pdbx_description
1 polymer ?
#
loop_
_entity_poly.entity_id
_entity_poly.type
_entity_poly.pdbx_seq_one_letter_code
_entity_poly.pdbx_strand_id
1 'polypeptide(L)'
;MINFDVQKELGCYNDEEAAGPIEMHHIVYRSHGGVDHFYSKIALPAGFHKGNRGPHLNKETDKALKKEMQKELFNAFSEFPTYDIDSIIMILQPENKRSREKIRRQMEKTKNIAGEYKAEDIVRTLMGGKLH
;
A
#
# COMPACT_ATOMS: atom_id res chain seq x y z
N MET A 1 -2.14 -5.96 6.52
CA MET A 1 -1.20 -4.84 6.71
C MET A 1 0.15 -5.29 6.20
N ILE A 2 1.00 -4.36 5.74
CA ILE A 2 2.36 -4.71 5.30
C ILE A 2 3.20 -5.20 6.49
N ASN A 3 4.09 -6.16 6.24
CA ASN A 3 5.00 -6.67 7.25
C ASN A 3 6.28 -5.81 7.31
N PHE A 4 6.14 -4.55 7.73
CA PHE A 4 7.25 -3.61 7.85
C PHE A 4 7.48 -3.21 9.31
N ASP A 5 8.56 -3.69 9.89
CA ASP A 5 9.01 -3.26 11.21
C ASP A 5 9.88 -2.01 11.06
N VAL A 6 9.26 -0.85 11.28
CA VAL A 6 9.94 0.45 11.13
C VAL A 6 11.19 0.55 12.00
N GLN A 7 11.18 0.03 13.22
CA GLN A 7 12.31 0.18 14.13
C GLN A 7 13.47 -0.73 13.73
N LYS A 8 13.16 -1.90 13.19
CA LYS A 8 14.17 -2.81 12.62
C LYS A 8 14.76 -2.29 11.31
N GLU A 9 13.91 -1.80 10.40
CA GLU A 9 14.32 -1.45 9.04
C GLU A 9 14.86 -0.01 8.92
N LEU A 10 14.35 0.93 9.71
CA LEU A 10 14.70 2.36 9.65
C LEU A 10 15.35 2.88 10.94
N GLY A 11 15.59 2.01 11.92
CA GLY A 11 16.17 2.33 13.22
C GLY A 11 15.14 2.74 14.28
N CYS A 12 15.49 2.50 15.55
CA CYS A 12 14.63 2.74 16.71
C CYS A 12 14.08 4.18 16.75
N TYR A 13 12.90 4.33 17.34
CA TYR A 13 12.36 5.66 17.65
C TYR A 13 13.14 6.29 18.81
N ASN A 14 13.35 7.59 18.74
CA ASN A 14 13.65 8.37 19.94
C ASN A 14 12.34 8.69 20.71
N ASP A 15 12.46 9.33 21.87
CA ASP A 15 11.30 9.64 22.74
C ASP A 15 10.25 10.52 22.04
N GLU A 16 10.67 11.47 21.22
CA GLU A 16 9.76 12.37 20.47
C GLU A 16 9.01 11.61 19.37
N GLU A 17 9.68 10.68 18.70
CA GLU A 17 9.11 9.88 17.62
C GLU A 17 8.17 8.81 18.14
N ALA A 18 8.44 8.27 19.32
CA ALA A 18 7.55 7.31 20.00
C ALA A 18 6.31 7.97 20.61
N ALA A 19 6.28 9.31 20.73
CA ALA A 19 5.21 10.02 21.39
C ALA A 19 3.91 10.12 20.56
N GLY A 20 2.80 10.25 21.28
CA GLY A 20 1.48 10.53 20.72
C GLY A 20 0.65 9.29 20.34
N PRO A 21 -0.57 9.49 19.84
CA PRO A 21 -1.44 8.40 19.46
C PRO A 21 -0.93 7.67 18.22
N ILE A 22 -1.37 6.42 18.04
CA ILE A 22 -1.14 5.67 16.80
C ILE A 22 -2.07 6.19 15.72
N GLU A 23 -1.50 6.53 14.56
CA GLU A 23 -2.21 7.01 13.37
C GLU A 23 -2.01 6.03 12.20
N MET A 24 -3.03 5.88 11.37
CA MET A 24 -2.94 5.08 10.15
C MET A 24 -2.43 5.95 8.99
N HIS A 25 -1.25 5.61 8.47
CA HIS A 25 -0.66 6.26 7.32
C HIS A 25 -1.00 5.51 6.04
N HIS A 26 -1.53 6.21 5.03
CA HIS A 26 -1.70 5.66 3.67
C HIS A 26 -0.37 5.67 2.93
N ILE A 27 0.16 4.50 2.61
CA ILE A 27 1.47 4.34 1.95
C ILE A 27 1.43 4.91 0.52
N VAL A 28 0.34 4.66 -0.20
CA VAL A 28 0.03 5.36 -1.44
C VAL A 28 -0.99 6.45 -1.12
N TYR A 29 -0.60 7.71 -1.30
CA TYR A 29 -1.47 8.85 -1.06
C TYR A 29 -2.78 8.73 -1.85
N ARG A 30 -3.90 9.07 -1.21
CA ARG A 30 -5.23 9.05 -1.85
C ARG A 30 -5.30 9.92 -3.11
N SER A 31 -4.57 11.05 -3.12
CA SER A 31 -4.43 11.95 -4.28
C SER A 31 -3.71 11.30 -5.47
N HIS A 32 -2.86 10.30 -5.22
CA HIS A 32 -2.14 9.53 -6.25
C HIS A 32 -2.88 8.24 -6.63
N GLY A 33 -4.14 8.10 -6.24
CA GLY A 33 -4.95 6.91 -6.53
C GLY A 33 -4.98 5.87 -5.41
N GLY A 34 -4.35 6.12 -4.25
CA GLY A 34 -4.42 5.20 -3.10
C GLY A 34 -5.85 4.85 -2.71
N VAL A 35 -6.09 3.57 -2.40
CA VAL A 35 -7.39 3.01 -2.00
C VAL A 35 -7.21 2.14 -0.77
N ASP A 36 -8.23 2.08 0.09
CA ASP A 36 -8.12 1.41 1.39
C ASP A 36 -8.35 -0.10 1.21
N HIS A 37 -7.31 -0.89 1.47
CA HIS A 37 -7.29 -2.36 1.44
C HIS A 37 -6.22 -2.88 2.40
N PHE A 38 -6.13 -4.21 2.57
CA PHE A 38 -5.31 -4.85 3.60
C PHE A 38 -3.84 -4.37 3.63
N TYR A 39 -3.23 -4.07 2.48
CA TYR A 39 -1.82 -3.66 2.37
C TYR A 39 -1.61 -2.14 2.30
N SER A 40 -2.67 -1.34 2.21
CA SER A 40 -2.58 0.10 1.85
C SER A 40 -2.07 1.03 2.95
N LYS A 41 -2.03 0.55 4.20
CA LYS A 41 -1.75 1.37 5.38
C LYS A 41 -0.78 0.69 6.34
N ILE A 42 -0.10 1.53 7.11
CA ILE A 42 0.72 1.15 8.26
C ILE A 42 0.34 2.01 9.47
N ALA A 43 0.39 1.43 10.67
CA ALA A 43 0.15 2.13 11.93
C ALA A 43 1.47 2.72 12.44
N LEU A 44 1.48 4.03 12.73
CA LEU A 44 2.68 4.75 13.17
C LEU A 44 2.35 5.66 14.37
N PRO A 45 3.24 5.83 15.35
CA PRO A 45 3.09 6.89 16.35
C PRO A 45 3.05 8.27 15.69
N ALA A 46 2.22 9.19 16.20
CA ALA A 46 2.05 10.52 15.62
C ALA A 46 3.37 11.30 15.53
N GLY A 47 4.25 11.15 16.53
CA GLY A 47 5.59 11.73 16.55
C GLY A 47 6.42 11.32 15.34
N PHE A 48 6.58 10.01 15.11
CA PHE A 48 7.27 9.50 13.93
C PHE A 48 6.52 9.84 12.64
N HIS A 49 5.20 9.63 12.57
CA HIS A 49 4.39 9.82 11.36
C HIS A 49 4.56 11.21 10.72
N LYS A 50 4.59 12.25 11.56
CA LYS A 50 4.66 13.67 11.15
C LYS A 50 6.06 14.28 11.34
N GLY A 51 6.97 13.58 11.99
CA GLY A 51 8.32 14.06 12.29
C GLY A 51 9.29 13.99 11.11
N ASN A 52 10.51 14.47 11.31
CA ASN A 52 11.53 14.63 10.26
C ASN A 52 11.98 13.32 9.61
N ARG A 53 11.93 12.19 10.33
CA ARG A 53 12.17 10.85 9.76
C ARG A 53 10.90 10.17 9.24
N GLY A 54 9.73 10.74 9.51
CA GLY A 54 8.44 10.21 9.13
C GLY A 54 8.16 10.25 7.63
N PRO A 55 7.22 9.44 7.14
CA PRO A 55 6.89 9.40 5.72
C PRO A 55 6.31 10.71 5.17
N HIS A 56 5.79 11.60 6.02
CA HIS A 56 5.31 12.92 5.58
C HIS A 56 6.43 13.88 5.18
N LEU A 57 7.59 13.82 5.85
CA LEU A 57 8.69 14.77 5.65
C LEU A 57 9.94 14.11 5.04
N ASN A 58 10.10 12.80 5.19
CA ASN A 58 11.25 12.05 4.71
C ASN A 58 10.90 11.20 3.48
N LYS A 59 11.48 11.57 2.34
CA LYS A 59 11.28 10.87 1.06
C LYS A 59 11.86 9.45 1.04
N GLU A 60 12.91 9.18 1.81
CA GLU A 60 13.52 7.86 1.88
C GLU A 60 12.63 6.90 2.66
N THR A 61 12.07 7.34 3.79
CA THR A 61 11.06 6.61 4.56
C THR A 61 9.80 6.34 3.73
N ASP A 62 9.24 7.36 3.08
CA ASP A 62 8.08 7.20 2.17
C ASP A 62 8.36 6.18 1.07
N LYS A 63 9.56 6.23 0.46
CA LYS A 63 9.98 5.27 -0.56
C LYS A 63 10.17 3.85 0.00
N ALA A 64 10.72 3.71 1.21
CA ALA A 64 10.89 2.42 1.87
C ALA A 64 9.54 1.74 2.14
N LEU A 65 8.56 2.48 2.67
CA LEU A 65 7.21 1.96 2.87
C LEU A 65 6.54 1.55 1.56
N LYS A 66 6.70 2.34 0.49
CA LYS A 66 6.18 2.00 -0.84
C LYS A 66 6.82 0.75 -1.43
N LYS A 67 8.13 0.58 -1.25
CA LYS A 67 8.84 -0.64 -1.67
C LYS A 67 8.33 -1.87 -0.94
N GLU A 68 8.09 -1.76 0.37
CA GLU A 68 7.55 -2.90 1.12
C GLU A 68 6.11 -3.21 0.69
N MET A 69 5.24 -2.21 0.55
CA MET A 69 3.89 -2.44 0.03
C MET A 69 3.91 -3.09 -1.36
N GLN A 70 4.79 -2.64 -2.25
CA GLN A 70 4.94 -3.23 -3.57
C GLN A 70 5.38 -4.70 -3.49
N LYS A 71 6.38 -5.00 -2.65
CA LYS A 71 6.86 -6.37 -2.42
C LYS A 71 5.74 -7.27 -1.90
N GLU A 72 5.00 -6.82 -0.88
CA GLU A 72 3.88 -7.56 -0.30
C GLU A 72 2.76 -7.77 -1.32
N LEU A 73 2.47 -6.79 -2.17
CA LEU A 73 1.50 -6.95 -3.26
C LEU A 73 1.99 -7.96 -4.31
N PHE A 74 3.25 -7.92 -4.73
CA PHE A 74 3.77 -8.91 -5.66
C PHE A 74 3.76 -10.32 -5.08
N ASN A 75 4.09 -10.47 -3.80
CA ASN A 75 3.96 -11.75 -3.10
C ASN A 75 2.50 -12.22 -3.05
N ALA A 76 1.55 -11.32 -2.80
CA ALA A 76 0.14 -11.65 -2.77
C ALA A 76 -0.41 -12.07 -4.15
N PHE A 77 0.21 -11.60 -5.24
CA PHE A 77 -0.14 -11.93 -6.62
C PHE A 77 0.90 -12.84 -7.30
N SER A 78 1.63 -13.68 -6.55
CA SER A 78 2.66 -14.57 -7.11
C SER A 78 2.19 -15.97 -7.51
N GLU A 79 1.01 -16.39 -7.07
CA GLU A 79 0.53 -17.78 -7.24
C GLU A 79 0.16 -18.10 -8.69
N PHE A 80 -0.47 -17.15 -9.39
CA PHE A 80 -0.99 -17.32 -10.74
C PHE A 80 -0.41 -16.28 -11.72
N PRO A 81 -0.35 -16.60 -13.02
CA PRO A 81 0.11 -15.67 -14.04
C PRO A 81 -0.86 -14.50 -14.28
N THR A 82 -2.16 -14.73 -14.07
CA THR A 82 -3.22 -13.72 -14.17
C THR A 82 -4.29 -13.94 -13.11
N TYR A 83 -5.10 -12.90 -12.88
CA TYR A 83 -6.18 -12.90 -11.91
C TYR A 83 -7.42 -12.23 -12.51
N ASP A 84 -8.60 -12.72 -12.19
CA ASP A 84 -9.85 -12.03 -12.44
C ASP A 84 -10.16 -10.97 -11.35
N ILE A 85 -11.20 -10.18 -11.56
CA ILE A 85 -11.55 -9.10 -10.63
C ILE A 85 -11.98 -9.59 -9.25
N ASP A 86 -12.65 -10.74 -9.14
CA ASP A 86 -13.15 -11.22 -7.86
C ASP A 86 -12.02 -11.83 -7.03
N SER A 87 -11.04 -12.48 -7.67
CA SER A 87 -9.78 -12.94 -7.07
C SER A 87 -8.97 -11.76 -6.54
N ILE A 88 -8.85 -10.68 -7.34
CA ILE A 88 -8.17 -9.44 -6.89
C ILE A 88 -8.84 -8.87 -5.64
N ILE A 89 -10.17 -8.78 -5.62
CA ILE A 89 -10.91 -8.29 -4.45
C ILE A 89 -10.72 -9.20 -3.23
N MET A 90 -10.71 -10.51 -3.44
CA MET A 90 -10.48 -11.49 -2.37
C MET A 90 -9.09 -11.34 -1.76
N ILE A 91 -8.06 -11.18 -2.58
CA ILE A 91 -6.66 -11.00 -2.13
C ILE A 91 -6.49 -9.66 -1.40
N LEU A 92 -7.07 -8.57 -1.92
CA LEU A 92 -6.88 -7.24 -1.35
C LEU A 92 -7.70 -6.99 -0.09
N GLN A 93 -8.82 -7.68 0.10
CA GLN A 93 -9.72 -7.53 1.25
C GLN A 93 -10.06 -6.05 1.53
N PRO A 94 -10.81 -5.37 0.64
CA PRO A 94 -11.16 -3.97 0.82
C PRO A 94 -11.94 -3.74 2.11
N GLU A 95 -11.60 -2.68 2.85
CA GLU A 95 -12.17 -2.40 4.17
C GLU A 95 -13.69 -2.14 4.16
N ASN A 96 -14.25 -1.72 3.01
CA ASN A 96 -15.67 -1.40 2.87
C ASN A 96 -16.11 -1.41 1.40
N LYS A 97 -17.44 -1.28 1.18
CA LYS A 97 -18.07 -1.25 -0.16
C LYS A 97 -17.49 -0.15 -1.06
N ARG A 98 -17.14 1.02 -0.52
CA ARG A 98 -16.57 2.13 -1.29
C ARG A 98 -15.17 1.79 -1.80
N SER A 99 -14.34 1.18 -0.96
CA SER A 99 -13.02 0.69 -1.37
C SER A 99 -13.11 -0.39 -2.43
N ARG A 100 -14.02 -1.36 -2.26
CA ARG A 100 -14.27 -2.43 -3.25
C ARG A 100 -14.62 -1.84 -4.62
N GLU A 101 -15.54 -0.89 -4.65
CA GLU A 101 -15.99 -0.23 -5.87
C GLU A 101 -14.87 0.60 -6.51
N LYS A 102 -14.06 1.29 -5.70
CA LYS A 102 -12.90 2.04 -6.20
C LYS A 102 -11.85 1.12 -6.84
N ILE A 103 -11.55 -0.04 -6.23
CA ILE A 103 -10.64 -1.04 -6.82
C ILE A 103 -11.19 -1.53 -8.15
N ARG A 104 -12.49 -1.85 -8.25
CA ARG A 104 -13.11 -2.27 -9.52
C ARG A 104 -12.92 -1.24 -10.63
N ARG A 105 -13.23 0.04 -10.36
CA ARG A 105 -13.04 1.14 -11.32
C ARG A 105 -11.57 1.36 -11.72
N GLN A 106 -10.63 1.04 -10.83
CA GLN A 106 -9.21 1.09 -11.14
C GLN A 106 -8.80 -0.07 -12.04
N MET A 107 -9.30 -1.29 -11.76
CA MET A 107 -9.06 -2.45 -12.59
C MET A 107 -9.70 -2.31 -13.98
N GLU A 108 -10.89 -1.73 -14.12
CA GLU A 108 -11.51 -1.43 -15.42
C GLU A 108 -10.61 -0.59 -16.35
N LYS A 109 -9.73 0.24 -15.78
CA LYS A 109 -8.76 1.07 -16.52
C LYS A 109 -7.39 0.42 -16.67
N THR A 110 -7.20 -0.74 -16.04
CA THR A 110 -5.96 -1.50 -16.04
C THR A 110 -5.95 -2.44 -17.24
N LYS A 111 -4.76 -2.58 -17.85
CA LYS A 111 -4.56 -3.48 -18.98
C LYS A 111 -4.93 -4.91 -18.56
N ASN A 112 -5.75 -5.57 -19.37
CA ASN A 112 -6.18 -6.95 -19.19
C ASN A 112 -6.45 -7.61 -20.55
N ILE A 113 -6.58 -8.94 -20.55
CA ILE A 113 -7.01 -9.72 -21.70
C ILE A 113 -8.23 -10.51 -21.28
N ALA A 114 -9.40 -10.22 -21.87
CA ALA A 114 -10.65 -10.91 -21.55
C ALA A 114 -11.01 -10.94 -20.04
N GLY A 115 -10.67 -9.87 -19.29
CA GLY A 115 -10.94 -9.79 -17.85
C GLY A 115 -9.83 -10.37 -16.96
N GLU A 116 -8.76 -10.89 -17.55
CA GLU A 116 -7.58 -11.43 -16.84
C GLU A 116 -6.47 -10.39 -16.75
N TYR A 117 -6.05 -10.07 -15.52
CA TYR A 117 -5.06 -9.05 -15.21
C TYR A 117 -3.73 -9.68 -14.82
N LYS A 118 -2.62 -9.18 -15.38
CA LYS A 118 -1.28 -9.60 -14.95
C LYS A 118 -0.96 -8.99 -13.58
N ALA A 119 -0.22 -9.74 -12.76
CA ALA A 119 0.24 -9.27 -11.45
C ALA A 119 0.90 -7.88 -11.52
N GLU A 120 1.83 -7.67 -12.45
CA GLU A 120 2.52 -6.38 -12.60
C GLU A 120 1.56 -5.22 -12.89
N ASP A 121 0.55 -5.43 -13.76
CA ASP A 121 -0.42 -4.40 -14.11
C ASP A 121 -1.32 -4.07 -12.89
N ILE A 122 -1.74 -5.09 -12.12
CA ILE A 122 -2.49 -4.93 -10.87
C ILE A 122 -1.68 -4.10 -9.86
N VAL A 123 -0.44 -4.53 -9.58
CA VAL A 123 0.43 -3.89 -8.59
C VAL A 123 0.73 -2.44 -9.01
N ARG A 124 1.07 -2.21 -10.28
CA ARG A 124 1.32 -0.86 -10.80
C ARG A 124 0.12 0.06 -10.61
N THR A 125 -1.10 -0.41 -10.86
CA THR A 125 -2.31 0.37 -10.63
C THR A 125 -2.52 0.69 -9.15
N LEU A 126 -2.36 -0.29 -8.25
CA LEU A 126 -2.49 -0.09 -6.80
C LEU A 126 -1.43 0.85 -6.23
N MET A 127 -0.23 0.86 -6.83
CA MET A 127 0.87 1.76 -6.50
C MET A 127 0.73 3.17 -7.11
N GLY A 128 -0.42 3.52 -7.67
CA GLY A 128 -0.68 4.86 -8.23
C GLY A 128 -0.01 5.08 -9.60
N GLY A 129 0.22 4.01 -10.36
CA GLY A 129 0.80 4.05 -11.70
C GLY A 129 2.32 3.94 -11.76
N LYS A 130 3.01 3.83 -10.62
CA LYS A 130 4.47 3.77 -10.53
C LYS A 130 4.95 2.60 -9.68
N LEU A 131 6.03 1.95 -10.11
CA LEU A 131 6.77 0.98 -9.31
C LEU A 131 8.00 1.64 -8.66
N HIS A 132 8.42 1.13 -7.50
CA HIS A 132 9.38 1.72 -6.56
C HIS A 132 10.59 0.82 -6.26
#